data_AF-A0A3D5UVX6-F1
#
_entry.id   AF-A0A3D5UVX6-F1
#
_cell.length_a   1.000
_cell.length_b   1.000
_cell.length_c   1.000
_cell.angle_alpha   90.00
_cell.angle_beta   90.00
_cell.angle_gamma   90.00
#
_symmetry.space_group_name_H-M   'P 1'
#
loop_
_entity.id
_entity.type
_entity.pdbx_description
1 polymer ?
#
loop_
_entity_poly.entity_id
_entity_poly.type
_entity_poly.pdbx_seq_one_letter_code
_entity_poly.pdbx_strand_id
1 'polypeptide(L)'
;MRKNEALESTQDFESPVTDDPSAAMTMSEIDAVRQKVQRCWNIRDFAGSADADKLAATISFSLNQNGSLAGFPSIAKTSGGPLSRLFAERAIQAVQKCAPYDFLPPDKFTSWRDMRLSFTLAEMM
;
A
#
# COMPACT_ATOMS: atom_id res chain seq x y z
N MET A 1 31.14 -40.21 -25.05
CA MET A 1 30.46 -39.85 -26.31
C MET A 1 29.03 -40.36 -26.16
N ARG A 2 27.93 -39.62 -26.20
CA ARG A 2 27.49 -38.34 -26.80
C ARG A 2 26.44 -37.78 -25.83
N LYS A 3 26.61 -36.57 -25.29
CA LYS A 3 26.08 -35.30 -25.80
C LYS A 3 24.62 -35.01 -25.36
N ASN A 4 24.49 -33.98 -24.52
CA ASN A 4 23.50 -32.88 -24.58
C ASN A 4 22.06 -33.22 -24.09
N GLU A 5 21.19 -32.37 -23.55
CA GLU A 5 20.99 -30.90 -23.62
C GLU A 5 20.36 -30.37 -22.32
N ALA A 6 20.76 -29.16 -21.95
CA ALA A 6 20.12 -28.33 -20.94
C ALA A 6 18.77 -27.80 -21.43
N LEU A 7 17.81 -27.64 -20.52
CA LEU A 7 16.81 -26.58 -20.57
C LEU A 7 16.45 -26.23 -19.12
N GLU A 8 17.37 -25.49 -18.48
CA GLU A 8 17.02 -24.52 -17.45
C GLU A 8 16.05 -23.52 -18.10
N SER A 9 14.78 -23.59 -17.71
CA SER A 9 13.81 -22.57 -18.06
C SER A 9 14.04 -21.41 -17.11
N THR A 10 14.94 -20.50 -17.48
CA THR A 10 14.99 -19.15 -16.92
C THR A 10 13.68 -18.49 -17.32
N GLN A 11 12.72 -18.46 -16.40
CA GLN A 11 11.57 -17.58 -16.51
C GLN A 11 12.04 -16.17 -16.16
N ASP A 12 12.54 -15.47 -17.18
CA ASP A 12 12.67 -14.02 -17.15
C ASP A 12 11.24 -13.44 -17.14
N PHE A 13 10.66 -13.27 -15.94
CA PHE A 13 9.55 -12.35 -15.70
C PHE A 13 10.06 -10.91 -15.83
N GLU A 14 10.55 -10.54 -17.01
CA GLU A 14 10.77 -9.15 -17.35
C GLU A 14 9.38 -8.56 -17.58
N SER A 15 8.80 -8.04 -16.50
CA SER A 15 7.56 -7.29 -16.56
C SER A 15 7.79 -6.14 -17.56
N PRO A 16 6.96 -5.97 -18.59
CA PRO A 16 7.07 -4.80 -19.44
C PRO A 16 6.78 -3.59 -18.53
N VAL A 17 7.83 -2.86 -18.17
CA VAL A 17 7.69 -1.52 -17.57
C VAL A 17 7.20 -0.60 -18.68
N THR A 18 5.93 -0.73 -19.02
CA THR A 18 5.22 0.33 -19.72
C THR A 18 5.08 1.45 -18.71
N ASP A 19 5.96 2.44 -18.80
CA ASP A 19 5.85 3.73 -18.13
C ASP A 19 4.71 4.52 -18.80
N ASP A 20 3.50 3.93 -18.76
CA ASP A 20 2.30 4.56 -19.27
C ASP A 20 1.74 5.45 -18.15
N PRO A 21 1.68 6.78 -18.36
CA PRO A 21 1.22 7.73 -17.35
C PRO A 21 -0.28 7.60 -17.02
N SER A 22 -1.03 6.84 -17.83
CA SER A 22 -2.44 6.51 -17.62
C SER A 22 -2.65 5.11 -17.06
N ALA A 23 -1.60 4.28 -16.98
CA ALA A 23 -1.69 2.98 -16.35
C ALA A 23 -1.98 3.13 -14.86
N ALA A 24 -2.88 2.27 -14.36
CA ALA A 24 -3.10 2.12 -12.94
C ALA A 24 -1.76 1.82 -12.24
N MET A 25 -1.63 2.22 -10.98
CA MET A 25 -0.47 1.85 -10.20
C MET A 25 -0.24 0.34 -10.25
N THR A 26 1.00 -0.05 -10.50
CA THR A 26 1.44 -1.44 -10.42
C THR A 26 1.30 -1.95 -8.99
N MET A 27 1.16 -3.26 -8.83
CA MET A 27 1.09 -3.89 -7.51
C MET A 27 2.29 -3.52 -6.64
N SER A 28 3.49 -3.43 -7.24
CA SER A 28 4.74 -3.07 -6.56
C SER A 28 4.75 -1.62 -6.04
N GLU A 29 4.18 -0.67 -6.78
CA GLU A 29 4.10 0.73 -6.33
C GLU A 29 3.09 0.87 -5.17
N ILE A 30 1.94 0.20 -5.27
CA ILE A 30 0.94 0.16 -4.18
C ILE A 30 1.55 -0.49 -2.93
N ASP A 31 2.29 -1.58 -3.11
CA ASP A 31 2.98 -2.27 -2.03
C ASP A 31 4.05 -1.39 -1.38
N ALA A 32 4.83 -0.63 -2.15
CA ALA A 32 5.79 0.33 -1.61
C ALA A 32 5.11 1.40 -0.72
N VAL A 33 3.91 1.87 -1.10
CA VAL A 33 3.11 2.76 -0.25
C VAL A 33 2.66 2.06 1.04
N ARG A 34 2.18 0.82 0.96
CA ARG A 34 1.83 0.04 2.16
C ARG A 34 3.04 -0.14 3.08
N GLN A 35 4.18 -0.55 2.54
CA GLN A 35 5.41 -0.73 3.31
C GLN A 35 5.88 0.56 3.96
N LYS A 36 5.78 1.70 3.26
CA LYS A 36 6.07 3.00 3.86
C LYS A 36 5.13 3.22 5.06
N VAL A 37 3.81 3.09 4.87
CA VAL A 37 2.81 3.27 5.93
C VAL A 37 3.07 2.33 7.13
N GLN A 38 3.40 1.06 6.88
CA GLN A 38 3.76 0.08 7.91
C GLN A 38 4.89 0.60 8.82
N ARG A 39 5.92 1.24 8.25
CA ARG A 39 7.05 1.80 9.04
C ARG A 39 6.63 2.91 10.00
N CYS A 40 5.58 3.67 9.69
CA CYS A 40 5.02 4.67 10.59
C CYS A 40 3.88 4.14 11.46
N TRP A 41 3.45 2.92 11.22
CA TRP A 41 2.36 2.30 11.95
C TRP A 41 2.80 1.93 13.36
N ASN A 42 1.94 2.17 14.34
CA ASN A 42 2.15 1.70 15.70
C ASN A 42 1.21 0.52 15.99
N ILE A 43 1.74 -0.68 15.87
CA ILE A 43 0.93 -1.90 16.02
C ILE A 43 0.66 -2.30 17.47
N ARG A 44 1.37 -1.67 18.42
CA ARG A 44 1.32 -2.02 19.83
C ARG A 44 -0.09 -1.89 20.43
N ASP A 45 -0.92 -1.02 19.85
CA ASP A 45 -2.30 -0.83 20.26
C ASP A 45 -3.25 -1.96 19.86
N PHE A 46 -2.83 -2.85 18.95
CA PHE A 46 -3.61 -4.00 18.48
C PHE A 46 -2.97 -5.35 18.84
N ALA A 47 -1.79 -5.33 19.46
CA ALA A 47 -1.12 -6.54 19.93
C ALA A 47 -2.02 -7.30 20.93
N GLY A 48 -2.28 -8.58 20.65
CA GLY A 48 -3.14 -9.43 21.49
C GLY A 48 -4.65 -9.27 21.27
N SER A 49 -5.10 -8.53 20.25
CA SER A 49 -6.52 -8.50 19.90
C SER A 49 -6.97 -9.84 19.32
N ALA A 50 -7.97 -10.50 19.93
CA ALA A 50 -8.48 -11.80 19.52
C ALA A 50 -9.11 -11.81 18.11
N ASP A 51 -9.53 -10.64 17.61
CA ASP A 51 -10.09 -10.47 16.25
C ASP A 51 -9.09 -9.81 15.29
N ALA A 52 -7.79 -9.91 15.57
CA ALA A 52 -6.74 -9.29 14.77
C ALA A 52 -6.91 -9.58 13.26
N ASP A 53 -7.16 -10.83 12.91
CA ASP A 53 -7.32 -11.30 11.53
C ASP A 53 -8.54 -10.72 10.80
N LYS A 54 -9.50 -10.13 11.53
CA LYS A 54 -10.73 -9.54 10.96
C LYS A 54 -10.69 -8.01 10.90
N LEU A 55 -9.61 -7.39 11.40
CA LEU A 55 -9.48 -5.94 11.38
C LEU A 55 -8.99 -5.48 10.01
N ALA A 56 -9.88 -4.77 9.31
CA ALA A 56 -9.59 -4.15 8.03
C ALA A 56 -10.17 -2.74 7.99
N ALA A 57 -9.43 -1.82 7.39
CA ALA A 57 -9.89 -0.48 7.08
C ALA A 57 -9.39 -0.04 5.71
N THR A 58 -10.30 0.54 4.94
CA THR A 58 -9.97 1.19 3.68
C THR A 58 -9.90 2.69 3.91
N ILE A 59 -8.74 3.27 3.64
CA ILE A 59 -8.48 4.70 3.76
C ILE A 59 -8.42 5.31 2.37
N SER A 60 -9.12 6.42 2.18
CA SER A 60 -9.04 7.24 0.98
C SER A 60 -8.26 8.50 1.31
N PHE A 61 -7.27 8.83 0.51
CA PHE A 61 -6.47 10.03 0.66
C PHE A 61 -5.97 10.50 -0.69
N SER A 62 -5.75 11.80 -0.80
CA SER A 62 -5.18 12.39 -1.99
C SER A 62 -3.75 12.87 -1.73
N LEU A 63 -2.91 12.82 -2.76
CA LEU A 63 -1.51 13.23 -2.74
C LEU A 63 -1.27 14.37 -3.72
N ASN A 64 -0.30 15.22 -3.41
CA ASN A 64 0.26 16.20 -4.32
C ASN A 64 1.38 15.57 -5.16
N GLN A 65 1.77 16.21 -6.27
CA GLN A 65 2.85 15.72 -7.14
C GLN A 65 4.19 15.50 -6.42
N ASN A 66 4.44 16.22 -5.33
CA ASN A 66 5.64 16.04 -4.49
C ASN A 66 5.51 14.88 -3.47
N GLY A 67 4.45 14.07 -3.55
CA GLY A 67 4.16 12.98 -2.62
C GLY A 67 3.60 13.42 -1.26
N SER A 68 3.41 14.72 -1.00
CA SER A 68 2.77 15.19 0.23
C SER A 68 1.26 14.96 0.21
N LEU A 69 0.61 14.93 1.37
CA LEU A 69 -0.84 14.78 1.44
C LEU A 69 -1.57 16.02 0.92
N ALA A 70 -2.46 15.82 -0.06
CA ALA A 70 -3.38 16.82 -0.56
C ALA A 70 -4.66 16.84 0.31
N GLY A 71 -4.50 17.25 1.57
CA GLY A 71 -5.58 17.31 2.56
C GLY A 71 -5.56 16.16 3.56
N PHE A 72 -6.69 15.94 4.23
CA PHE A 72 -6.80 14.96 5.30
C PHE A 72 -7.27 13.59 4.76
N PRO A 73 -6.55 12.49 5.06
CA PRO A 73 -7.04 11.14 4.83
C PRO A 73 -8.37 10.89 5.54
N SER A 74 -9.21 10.07 4.92
CA SER A 74 -10.54 9.75 5.41
C SER A 74 -10.80 8.25 5.39
N ILE A 75 -11.68 7.81 6.27
CA ILE A 75 -12.11 6.40 6.35
C ILE A 75 -13.14 6.17 5.25
N ALA A 76 -12.81 5.34 4.26
CA ALA A 76 -13.74 4.94 3.21
C ALA A 76 -14.59 3.74 3.63
N LYS A 77 -13.99 2.77 4.32
CA LYS A 77 -14.65 1.55 4.79
C LYS A 77 -13.94 0.99 6.00
N THR A 78 -14.67 0.29 6.86
CA THR A 78 -14.12 -0.52 7.95
C THR A 78 -14.79 -1.88 7.97
N SER A 79 -14.18 -2.86 8.65
CA SER A 79 -14.79 -4.19 8.86
C SER A 79 -15.97 -4.17 9.85
N GLY A 80 -16.25 -3.03 10.50
CA GLY A 80 -17.35 -2.85 11.45
C GLY A 80 -16.93 -3.05 12.92
N GLY A 81 -17.65 -2.43 13.83
CA GLY A 81 -17.37 -2.46 15.27
C GLY A 81 -16.39 -1.39 15.79
N PRO A 82 -16.25 -1.24 17.12
CA PRO A 82 -15.43 -0.17 17.72
C PRO A 82 -13.93 -0.30 17.43
N LEU A 83 -13.41 -1.54 17.41
CA LEU A 83 -11.98 -1.79 17.16
C LEU A 83 -11.55 -1.46 15.73
N SER A 84 -12.39 -1.73 14.73
CA SER A 84 -12.05 -1.40 13.33
C SER A 84 -12.05 0.10 13.08
N ARG A 85 -12.88 0.87 13.80
CA ARG A 85 -12.81 2.33 13.78
C ARG A 85 -11.48 2.84 14.37
N LEU A 86 -11.09 2.32 15.54
CA LEU A 86 -9.79 2.64 16.12
C LEU A 86 -8.65 2.27 15.15
N PHE A 87 -8.72 1.11 14.52
CA PHE A 87 -7.77 0.66 13.49
C PHE A 87 -7.70 1.64 12.31
N ALA A 88 -8.84 2.09 11.79
CA ALA A 88 -8.91 3.07 10.72
C ALA A 88 -8.32 4.44 11.13
N GLU A 89 -8.58 4.89 12.34
CA GLU A 89 -8.01 6.13 12.88
C GLU A 89 -6.48 6.03 13.01
N ARG A 90 -5.96 4.88 13.44
CA ARG A 90 -4.50 4.63 13.46
C ARG A 90 -3.92 4.56 12.05
N ALA A 91 -4.65 4.02 11.09
CA ALA A 91 -4.25 4.02 9.68
C ALA A 91 -4.09 5.43 9.13
N ILE A 92 -5.07 6.30 9.41
CA ILE A 92 -5.00 7.72 9.03
C ILE A 92 -3.75 8.37 9.63
N GLN A 93 -3.49 8.14 10.91
CA GLN A 93 -2.30 8.67 11.58
C GLN A 93 -1.00 8.15 10.95
N ALA A 94 -0.92 6.86 10.61
CA ALA A 94 0.24 6.28 9.96
C ALA A 94 0.48 6.89 8.58
N VAL A 95 -0.58 7.04 7.77
CA VAL A 95 -0.51 7.71 6.45
C VAL A 95 -0.02 9.14 6.58
N GLN A 96 -0.54 9.90 7.56
CA GLN A 96 -0.10 11.27 7.83
C GLN A 96 1.35 11.36 8.25
N LYS A 97 1.80 10.48 9.15
CA LYS A 97 3.17 10.47 9.66
C LYS A 97 4.20 10.07 8.60
N CYS A 98 3.81 9.27 7.63
CA CYS A 98 4.71 8.74 6.62
C CYS A 98 4.78 9.56 5.34
N ALA A 99 3.91 10.55 5.19
CA ALA A 99 4.07 11.55 4.15
C ALA A 99 5.40 12.33 4.35
N PRO A 100 6.11 12.69 3.28
CA PRO A 100 5.74 12.52 1.87
C PRO A 100 6.05 11.11 1.30
N TYR A 101 5.32 10.76 0.24
CA TYR A 101 5.51 9.56 -0.60
C TYR A 101 6.29 9.94 -1.87
N ASP A 102 7.50 10.44 -1.69
CA ASP A 102 8.39 10.97 -2.75
C ASP A 102 8.92 9.92 -3.73
N PHE A 103 8.75 8.63 -3.44
CA PHE A 103 9.18 7.52 -4.30
C PHE A 103 8.19 7.19 -5.43
N LEU A 104 7.04 7.87 -5.49
CA LEU A 104 6.04 7.66 -6.53
C LEU A 104 6.45 8.35 -7.84
N PRO A 105 6.34 7.68 -9.01
CA PRO A 105 6.76 8.26 -10.27
C PRO A 105 5.86 9.45 -10.65
N PRO A 106 6.41 10.66 -10.86
CA PRO A 106 5.64 11.88 -11.13
C PRO A 106 4.83 11.77 -12.43
N ASP A 107 5.31 11.02 -13.41
CA ASP A 107 4.65 10.81 -14.70
C ASP A 107 3.28 10.13 -14.55
N LYS A 108 3.10 9.30 -13.52
CA LYS A 108 1.84 8.60 -13.22
C LYS A 108 0.95 9.34 -12.21
N PHE A 109 1.19 10.64 -11.98
CA PHE A 109 0.47 11.41 -10.95
C PHE A 109 -1.04 11.24 -11.01
N THR A 110 -1.63 11.24 -12.20
CA THR A 110 -3.08 11.07 -12.38
C THR A 110 -3.59 9.74 -11.81
N SER A 111 -2.78 8.69 -11.84
CA SER A 111 -3.13 7.35 -11.35
C SER A 111 -3.04 7.20 -9.83
N TRP A 112 -2.19 8.00 -9.17
CA TRP A 112 -1.94 7.89 -7.72
C TRP A 112 -2.28 9.14 -6.90
N ARG A 113 -2.69 10.23 -7.54
CA ARG A 113 -3.19 11.44 -6.86
C ARG A 113 -4.32 11.10 -5.90
N ASP A 114 -5.21 10.18 -6.27
CA ASP A 114 -6.37 9.80 -5.49
C ASP A 114 -6.26 8.32 -5.11
N MET A 115 -5.72 8.06 -3.92
CA MET A 115 -5.46 6.71 -3.44
C MET A 115 -6.61 6.19 -2.58
N ARG A 116 -6.95 4.92 -2.78
CA ARG A 116 -7.82 4.17 -1.89
C ARG A 116 -7.16 2.85 -1.54
N LEU A 117 -6.59 2.77 -0.35
CA LEU A 117 -5.85 1.59 0.11
C LEU A 117 -6.61 0.88 1.21
N SER A 118 -6.75 -0.43 1.06
CA SER A 118 -7.19 -1.31 2.14
C SER A 118 -5.97 -1.76 2.93
N PHE A 119 -6.07 -1.61 4.24
CA PHE A 119 -5.10 -2.07 5.22
C PHE A 119 -5.78 -3.14 6.07
N THR A 120 -5.13 -4.27 6.23
CA THR A 120 -5.52 -5.32 7.17
C THR A 120 -4.47 -5.42 8.26
N LEU A 121 -4.85 -5.81 9.48
CA LEU A 121 -3.88 -5.94 10.55
C LEU A 121 -2.83 -7.03 10.23
N ALA A 122 -3.23 -8.11 9.55
CA ALA A 122 -2.32 -9.16 9.08
C ALA A 122 -1.21 -8.63 8.17
N GLU A 123 -1.53 -7.70 7.28
CA GLU A 123 -0.52 -7.06 6.43
C GLU A 123 0.31 -6.00 7.18
N MET A 124 -0.18 -5.46 8.29
CA MET A 124 0.51 -4.40 9.03
C MET A 124 1.41 -4.91 10.16
N MET A 125 1.34 -6.22 10.48
CA MET A 125 2.22 -6.93 11.43
C MET A 125 3.59 -7.22 10.85
#